data_AF-A0A661KGS2-F1
#
_entry.id   AF-A0A661KGS2-F1
#
_cell.length_a   1.000
_cell.length_b   1.000
_cell.length_c   1.000
_cell.angle_alpha   90.00
_cell.angle_beta   90.00
_cell.angle_gamma   90.00
#
_symmetry.space_group_name_H-M   'P 1'
#
loop_
_entity.id
_entity.type
_entity.pdbx_description
1 polymer ?
#
loop_
_entity_poly.entity_id
_entity_poly.type
_entity_poly.pdbx_seq_one_letter_code
_entity_poly.pdbx_strand_id
1 'polypeptide(L)'
;MKIAIKVGEEYLLETPDGRFFEIGIWGKAGGYYEIDISPCLFAMREDLPLYVHKEGNTGWVHENELKQFMEKAMRIFLITKEGTLLIERKKND
;
A
#
# COMPACT_ATOMS: atom_id res chain seq x y z
N MET A 1 8.38 3.56 -11.69
CA MET A 1 8.96 3.41 -10.33
C MET A 1 9.06 1.92 -10.06
N LYS A 2 10.20 1.36 -9.63
CA LYS A 2 10.27 -0.09 -9.34
C LYS A 2 10.00 -0.34 -7.86
N ILE A 3 8.74 -0.50 -7.49
CA ILE A 3 8.36 -1.02 -6.16
C ILE A 3 8.56 -2.54 -6.17
N ALA A 4 9.33 -3.04 -5.20
CA ALA A 4 9.41 -4.47 -4.94
C ALA A 4 8.32 -4.83 -3.93
N ILE A 5 7.23 -5.44 -4.42
CA ILE A 5 6.09 -5.86 -3.60
C ILE A 5 6.41 -7.24 -3.01
N LYS A 6 6.27 -7.39 -1.68
CA LYS A 6 6.44 -8.68 -1.01
C LYS A 6 5.21 -9.05 -0.20
N VAL A 7 5.02 -10.37 -0.07
CA VAL A 7 4.01 -10.93 0.82
C VAL A 7 4.37 -10.60 2.28
N GLY A 8 3.36 -10.20 3.04
CA GLY A 8 3.45 -9.74 4.42
C GLY A 8 3.75 -8.25 4.57
N GLU A 9 3.85 -7.49 3.47
CA GLU A 9 4.00 -6.03 3.53
C GLU A 9 2.64 -5.33 3.49
N GLU A 10 2.56 -4.22 4.22
CA GLU A 10 1.43 -3.31 4.23
C GLU A 10 1.90 -1.93 3.74
N TYR A 11 1.08 -1.29 2.91
CA TYR A 11 1.40 -0.04 2.26
C TYR A 11 0.33 1.00 2.51
N LEU A 12 0.73 2.23 2.77
CA LEU A 12 -0.14 3.39 2.76
C LEU A 12 0.13 4.22 1.50
N LEU A 13 -0.88 4.44 0.69
CA LEU A 13 -0.80 5.14 -0.58
C LEU A 13 -1.56 6.46 -0.48
N GLU A 14 -0.89 7.56 -0.79
CA GLU A 14 -1.52 8.86 -0.90
C GLU A 14 -1.81 9.17 -2.36
N THR A 15 -3.06 9.45 -2.68
CA THR A 15 -3.48 9.87 -4.02
C THR A 15 -3.30 11.37 -4.21
N PRO A 16 -3.20 11.85 -5.47
CA PRO A 16 -3.05 13.28 -5.75
C PRO A 16 -4.15 14.19 -5.20
N ASP A 17 -5.33 13.64 -4.92
CA ASP A 17 -6.46 14.35 -4.30
C ASP A 17 -6.44 14.32 -2.76
N GLY A 18 -5.33 13.86 -2.17
CA GLY A 18 -5.11 13.84 -0.71
C GLY A 18 -5.82 12.72 0.03
N ARG A 19 -6.42 11.75 -0.68
CA ARG A 19 -6.97 10.54 -0.05
C ARG A 19 -5.87 9.53 0.24
N PHE A 20 -6.12 8.68 1.24
CA PHE A 20 -5.23 7.61 1.62
C PHE A 20 -5.88 6.25 1.43
N PHE A 21 -5.11 5.28 0.95
CA PHE A 21 -5.51 3.87 0.82
C PHE A 21 -4.47 3.00 1.49
N GLU A 22 -4.93 2.06 2.30
CA GLU A 22 -4.11 0.99 2.88
C GLU A 22 -4.21 -0.24 1.97
N ILE A 23 -3.08 -0.91 1.76
CA ILE A 23 -2.98 -2.17 1.01
C ILE A 23 -2.14 -3.15 1.80
N GLY A 24 -2.70 -4.27 2.23
CA GLY A 24 -1.95 -5.42 2.71
C GLY A 24 -1.75 -6.46 1.61
N ILE A 25 -0.58 -7.10 1.61
CA ILE A 25 -0.22 -8.16 0.65
C ILE A 25 -0.16 -9.49 1.41
N TRP A 26 -1.15 -10.37 1.23
CA TRP A 26 -1.30 -11.59 2.04
C TRP A 26 -0.75 -12.85 1.39
N GLY A 27 -0.72 -12.89 0.06
CA GLY A 27 -0.41 -14.10 -0.68
C GLY A 27 0.16 -13.83 -2.06
N LYS A 28 0.81 -14.84 -2.63
CA LYS A 28 1.29 -14.83 -4.01
C LYS A 28 1.04 -16.18 -4.67
N ALA A 29 0.44 -16.16 -5.85
CA ALA A 29 0.18 -17.34 -6.67
C ALA A 29 0.49 -17.03 -8.13
N GLY A 30 1.61 -17.55 -8.63
CA GLY A 30 2.10 -17.23 -9.97
C GLY A 30 2.31 -15.72 -10.15
N GLY A 31 1.64 -15.15 -11.16
CA GLY A 31 1.67 -13.71 -11.46
C GLY A 31 0.67 -12.87 -10.67
N TYR A 32 0.02 -13.41 -9.64
CA TYR A 32 -1.02 -12.73 -8.87
C TYR A 32 -0.61 -12.54 -7.40
N TYR A 33 -1.07 -11.44 -6.80
CA TYR A 33 -1.02 -11.19 -5.36
C TYR A 33 -2.41 -11.21 -4.78
N GLU A 34 -2.56 -11.83 -3.62
CA GLU A 34 -3.71 -11.64 -2.76
C GLU A 34 -3.48 -10.35 -1.98
N ILE A 35 -4.40 -9.42 -2.12
CA ILE A 35 -4.34 -8.12 -1.47
C ILE A 35 -5.64 -7.84 -0.75
N ASP A 36 -5.57 -7.06 0.32
CA ASP A 36 -6.71 -6.27 0.77
C ASP A 36 -6.47 -4.81 0.41
N ILE A 37 -7.54 -4.06 0.16
CA ILE A 37 -7.45 -2.61 -0.04
C ILE A 37 -8.58 -1.91 0.70
N SER A 38 -8.21 -0.88 1.45
CA SER A 38 -9.11 -0.17 2.35
C SER A 38 -8.87 1.34 2.25
N PRO A 39 -9.90 2.18 2.07
CA PRO A 39 -9.72 3.62 2.20
C PRO A 39 -9.38 3.96 3.66
N CYS A 40 -8.25 4.65 3.87
CA CYS A 40 -7.83 5.10 5.19
C CYS A 40 -8.55 6.40 5.54
N LEU A 41 -9.61 6.31 6.34
CA LEU A 41 -10.43 7.44 6.76
C LEU A 41 -9.82 8.26 7.91
N PHE A 42 -8.70 7.80 8.48
CA PHE A 42 -8.18 8.32 9.77
C PHE A 42 -6.81 9.00 9.69
N ALA A 43 -6.24 9.20 8.50
CA ALA A 43 -4.88 9.73 8.30
C ALA A 43 -4.64 11.20 8.79
N MET A 44 -5.53 11.78 9.59
CA MET A 44 -5.41 13.13 10.17
C MET A 44 -5.71 13.22 11.69
N ARG A 45 -5.63 12.13 12.47
CA ARG A 45 -5.68 12.24 13.94
C ARG A 45 -4.36 11.80 14.55
N GLU A 46 -3.71 12.73 15.25
CA GLU A 46 -2.32 12.68 15.74
C GLU A 46 -1.99 11.58 16.76
N ASP A 47 -2.93 10.74 17.21
CA ASP A 47 -2.70 9.86 18.36
C ASP A 47 -3.29 8.44 18.19
N LEU A 48 -2.91 7.67 17.17
CA LEU A 48 -3.33 6.27 17.10
C LEU A 48 -2.16 5.30 16.84
N PRO A 49 -1.87 4.37 17.78
CA PRO A 49 -1.01 3.24 17.50
C PRO A 49 -1.71 2.37 16.45
N LEU A 50 -1.12 2.32 15.25
CA LEU A 50 -1.66 1.62 14.09
C LEU A 50 -1.88 0.13 14.38
N TYR A 51 -3.13 -0.24 14.54
CA TYR A 51 -3.67 -1.55 14.18
C TYR A 51 -5.01 -1.30 13.50
N VAL A 52 -4.99 -1.13 12.18
CA VAL A 52 -6.22 -1.01 11.39
C VAL A 52 -6.46 -2.34 10.69
N HIS A 53 -7.22 -3.21 11.34
CA HIS A 53 -7.86 -4.34 10.65
C HIS A 53 -9.33 -3.94 10.44
N LYS A 54 -9.61 -3.31 9.30
CA LYS A 54 -10.97 -3.20 8.79
C LYS A 54 -11.07 -4.23 7.68
N GLU A 55 -12.17 -4.99 7.63
CA GLU A 55 -12.46 -5.97 6.56
C GLU A 55 -12.34 -5.30 5.18
N GLY A 56 -11.14 -5.34 4.60
CA GLY A 56 -10.88 -4.93 3.24
C GLY A 56 -11.47 -5.96 2.29
N ASN A 57 -11.88 -5.51 1.10
CA ASN A 57 -12.21 -6.46 0.04
C ASN A 57 -10.92 -7.20 -0.33
N THR A 58 -10.79 -8.44 0.13
CA THR A 58 -9.66 -9.29 -0.21
C THR A 58 -9.87 -9.83 -1.61
N GLY A 59 -8.84 -9.76 -2.45
CA GLY A 59 -8.92 -10.20 -3.84
C GLY A 59 -7.56 -10.50 -4.45
N TRP A 60 -7.58 -11.25 -5.54
CA TRP A 60 -6.38 -11.55 -6.31
C TRP A 60 -6.23 -10.56 -7.46
N VAL A 61 -5.08 -9.89 -7.52
CA VAL A 61 -4.74 -8.90 -8.55
C VAL A 61 -3.45 -9.31 -9.25
N HIS A 62 -3.41 -9.15 -10.57
CA HIS A 62 -2.20 -9.46 -11.34
C HIS A 62 -1.08 -8.47 -11.02
N GLU A 63 0.17 -8.95 -10.93
CA GLU A 63 1.34 -8.19 -10.47
C GLU A 63 1.52 -6.87 -11.25
N ASN A 64 1.27 -6.88 -12.56
CA ASN A 64 1.38 -5.68 -13.39
C ASN A 64 0.28 -4.65 -13.07
N GLU A 65 -0.94 -5.09 -12.80
CA GLU A 65 -2.06 -4.20 -12.47
C GLU A 65 -1.85 -3.57 -11.09
N LEU A 66 -1.39 -4.37 -10.12
CA LEU A 66 -1.04 -3.87 -8.79
C LEU A 66 0.09 -2.83 -8.88
N LYS A 67 1.15 -3.09 -9.64
CA LYS A 67 2.23 -2.11 -9.85
C LYS A 67 1.70 -0.83 -10.50
N GLN A 68 0.90 -0.93 -11.56
CA GLN A 68 0.31 0.24 -12.21
C GLN A 68 -0.60 1.03 -11.27
N PHE A 69 -1.35 0.34 -10.41
CA PHE A 69 -2.17 0.97 -9.39
C PHE A 69 -1.30 1.75 -8.39
N MET A 70 -0.30 1.10 -7.82
CA MET A 70 0.63 1.74 -6.88
C MET A 70 1.37 2.93 -7.52
N GLU A 71 1.73 2.84 -8.81
CA GLU A 71 2.39 3.94 -9.53
C GLU A 71 1.56 5.24 -9.65
N LYS A 72 0.24 5.14 -9.52
CA LYS A 72 -0.65 6.32 -9.50
C LYS A 72 -0.59 7.08 -8.18
N ALA A 73 -0.09 6.48 -7.11
CA ALA A 73 0.07 7.16 -5.83
C ALA A 73 1.15 8.23 -5.91
N MET A 74 0.85 9.39 -5.33
CA MET A 74 1.78 10.50 -5.18
C MET A 74 2.89 10.16 -4.19
N ARG A 75 2.54 9.58 -3.05
CA ARG A 75 3.46 9.04 -2.05
C ARG A 75 3.04 7.63 -1.67
N ILE A 76 4.02 6.78 -1.39
CA ILE A 76 3.81 5.42 -0.95
C ILE A 76 4.67 5.22 0.27
N PHE A 77 4.06 4.72 1.33
CA PHE A 77 4.74 4.40 2.56
C PHE A 77 4.64 2.91 2.83
N LEU A 78 5.76 2.31 3.24
CA LEU A 78 5.78 0.96 3.80
C LEU A 78 5.45 1.05 5.29
N ILE A 79 4.44 0.33 5.73
CA ILE A 79 4.10 0.18 7.14
C ILE A 79 4.93 -0.98 7.69
N THR A 80 5.66 -0.70 8.77
CA THR A 80 6.51 -1.66 9.48
C THR A 80 6.12 -1.68 10.95
N LYS A 81 6.60 -2.67 11.70
CA LYS A 81 6.37 -2.73 13.14
C LYS A 81 7.01 -1.55 13.88
N GLU A 82 8.06 -0.98 13.30
CA GLU A 82 8.81 0.16 13.82
C GLU A 82 8.22 1.52 13.39
N GLY A 83 7.15 1.53 12.59
CA GLY A 83 6.52 2.74 12.06
C GLY A 83 6.50 2.77 10.53
N THR A 84 6.51 3.97 9.95
CA THR A 84 6.23 4.18 8.52
C THR A 84 7.46 4.69 7.77
N LEU A 85 7.83 4.02 6.67
CA LEU A 85 8.97 4.40 5.82
C LEU A 85 8.48 4.92 4.46
N LEU A 86 8.90 6.12 4.05
CA LEU A 86 8.60 6.65 2.72
C LEU A 86 9.40 5.91 1.65
N ILE A 87 8.71 5.38 0.64
CA ILE A 87 9.33 4.77 -0.54
C ILE A 87 9.56 5.89 -1.57
N GLU A 88 10.78 6.41 -1.61
CA GLU A 88 11.14 7.47 -2.55
C GLU A 88 11.26 6.95 -3.99
N ARG A 89 10.72 7.73 -4.93
CA ARG A 89 10.94 7.51 -6.36
C ARG A 89 12.38 7.88 -6.68
N LYS A 90 13.23 6.90 -7.00
CA LYS A 90 14.44 7.19 -7.79
C LYS A 90 13.99 7.72 -9.15
N LYS A 91 14.20 9.01 -9.39
CA LYS A 91 14.29 9.55 -10.76
C LYS A 91 15.55 8.94 -11.36
N ASN A 92 15.40 8.13 -12.39
CA ASN A 92 16.51 7.91 -13.30
C ASN A 92 16.59 9.18 -14.14
N ASP A 93 17.64 9.97 -13.92
CA ASP A 93 18.10 10.95 -14.90
C ASP A 93 18.59 10.25 -16.18
#